data_AF-A0A940KR71-F1
#
_entry.id   AF-A0A940KR71-F1
#
_cell.length_a   1.000
_cell.length_b   1.000
_cell.length_c   1.000
_cell.angle_alpha   90.00
_cell.angle_beta   90.00
_cell.angle_gamma   90.00
#
_symmetry.space_group_name_H-M   'P 1'
#
loop_
_entity.id
_entity.type
_entity.pdbx_description
1 polymer ?
#
loop_
_entity_poly.entity_id
_entity_poly.type
_entity_poly.pdbx_seq_one_letter_code
_entity_poly.pdbx_strand_id
1 'polypeptide(L)'
;MIRAVENTINYFKAPENYFWRWGENLEAIEWISGAGTICFKDDLALILKQFPGGKLPRLGALLLVLSAFNHPVKGRSKIVLCQLFGIQRVSDEKEVFDFLERINSLPPSLRSGDKRLRLLRELFGEADPVQETFEASIIELQSGRIDNELMMAGPRVTDEFFQADLQALKETALRFETVQRLGLFLNTGVESLPEPPSIEIPEKKLAKDLFDQLLEDPQTAGMARLARRLLSIIHIPIHARAGGEDSYGGIADITNRGNYDRLLLSELAQDELLLTARLVNNEALYFRREEPPAEPRNRRILLIDSTIKMWGVPRVFAIAAALAFSRNSKHGEQVDAYVLMETTYEQISLEDKEGVINALTQLHPALHPGKALENAVRELSSGEETEFILVTEDRQLKHAGFYADFFKVKERISFALTVDRDGDIRFAEYNNGHAKVLNEAKLDLHEIFHSSEKKAGMPGTKYSKLTERPLDKTQFAFFAKPKLPLLMPKKRAAMKETLMGSDADGSLVLIDRNKRVLRLSSSNRGARELMDCIEHGRYFMKTLSSSLCCIAVLGENDEVLMYRISLEDGKVVRCDLSLQVVPIDVAYFANDEYLHLFGGTEYY
;
A
#
# COMPACT_ATOMS: atom_id res chain seq x y z
N MET A 1 48.41 48.77 2.64
CA MET A 1 48.27 48.24 4.01
C MET A 1 47.20 49.00 4.79
N ILE A 2 47.30 50.34 4.93
CA ILE A 2 46.32 51.19 5.65
C ILE A 2 44.86 51.00 5.18
N ARG A 3 44.59 51.11 3.87
CA ARG A 3 43.24 50.94 3.29
C ARG A 3 42.61 49.55 3.55
N ALA A 4 43.41 48.50 3.72
CA ALA A 4 42.90 47.16 4.00
C ALA A 4 42.48 47.00 5.47
N VAL A 5 43.22 47.64 6.39
CA VAL A 5 42.87 47.69 7.81
C VAL A 5 41.60 48.51 8.02
N GLU A 6 41.49 49.68 7.37
CA GLU A 6 40.28 50.51 7.41
C GLU A 6 39.04 49.77 6.90
N ASN A 7 39.15 49.05 5.78
CA ASN A 7 38.04 48.24 5.27
C ASN A 7 37.66 47.12 6.25
N THR A 8 38.64 46.49 6.90
CA THR A 8 38.40 45.46 7.93
C THR A 8 37.65 46.02 9.13
N ILE A 9 38.05 47.21 9.61
CA ILE A 9 37.36 47.91 10.68
C ILE A 9 35.92 48.22 10.25
N ASN A 10 35.71 48.78 9.06
CA ASN A 10 34.37 49.12 8.57
C ASN A 10 33.44 47.91 8.46
N TYR A 11 33.98 46.73 8.13
CA TYR A 11 33.20 45.50 8.03
C TYR A 11 32.77 44.94 9.39
N PHE A 12 33.68 44.93 10.38
CA PHE A 12 33.43 44.33 11.71
C PHE A 12 32.91 45.32 12.77
N LYS A 13 32.87 46.61 12.47
CA LYS A 13 32.41 47.64 13.42
C LYS A 13 30.90 47.64 13.50
N ALA A 14 30.38 47.52 14.73
CA ALA A 14 28.95 47.57 14.99
C ALA A 14 28.40 48.98 14.71
N PRO A 15 27.41 49.15 13.81
CA PRO A 15 26.81 50.46 13.56
C PRO A 15 26.01 50.98 14.76
N GLU A 16 25.88 52.31 14.88
CA GLU A 16 25.05 52.93 15.92
C GLU A 16 23.55 52.65 15.64
N ASN A 17 22.79 52.31 16.68
CA ASN A 17 21.35 51.98 16.62
C ASN A 17 21.01 50.79 15.72
N TYR A 18 21.87 49.76 15.67
CA TYR A 18 21.60 48.52 14.94
C TYR A 18 21.09 47.40 15.85
N PHE A 19 20.87 46.19 15.31
CA PHE A 19 20.32 45.08 16.10
C PHE A 19 21.35 44.31 16.92
N TRP A 20 22.64 44.42 16.59
CA TRP A 20 23.74 43.71 17.24
C TRP A 20 24.85 44.66 17.71
N ARG A 21 25.63 44.22 18.70
CA ARG A 21 26.85 44.87 19.19
C ARG A 21 27.90 43.85 19.60
N TRP A 22 29.15 44.27 19.74
CA TRP A 22 30.15 43.48 20.45
C TRP A 22 29.87 43.51 21.97
N GLY A 23 29.89 42.34 22.59
CA GLY A 23 29.75 42.11 24.03
C GLY A 23 30.99 41.41 24.61
N GLU A 24 30.99 41.16 25.91
CA GLU A 24 32.04 40.42 26.64
C GLU A 24 33.49 40.78 26.22
N ASN A 25 33.84 42.07 26.20
CA ASN A 25 35.16 42.55 25.76
C ASN A 25 35.56 42.13 24.33
N LEU A 26 34.61 42.14 23.38
CA LEU A 26 34.77 41.73 21.99
C LEU A 26 34.87 40.20 21.78
N GLU A 27 34.61 39.38 22.78
CA GLU A 27 34.61 37.91 22.61
C GLU A 27 33.32 37.38 21.97
N ALA A 28 32.22 38.15 22.06
CA ALA A 28 30.91 37.74 21.60
C ALA A 28 30.18 38.86 20.85
N ILE A 29 29.30 38.46 19.93
CA ILE A 29 28.32 39.35 19.30
C ILE A 29 26.97 39.09 19.94
N GLU A 30 26.32 40.14 20.44
CA GLU A 30 25.08 40.06 21.22
C GLU A 30 23.98 40.94 20.63
N TRP A 31 22.74 40.59 20.97
CA TRP A 31 21.60 41.47 20.73
C TRP A 31 21.67 42.73 21.59
N ILE A 32 21.46 43.91 20.99
CA ILE A 32 21.38 45.17 21.76
C ILE A 32 20.23 45.13 22.78
N SER A 33 19.15 44.41 22.48
CA SER A 33 18.01 44.23 23.38
C SER A 33 18.31 43.35 24.61
N GLY A 34 19.51 42.78 24.74
CA GLY A 34 19.88 41.86 25.82
C GLY A 34 19.26 40.46 25.68
N ALA A 35 18.83 40.08 24.47
CA ALA A 35 18.19 38.78 24.21
C ALA A 35 19.16 37.58 24.17
N GLY A 36 20.46 37.82 24.36
CA GLY A 36 21.51 36.80 24.39
C GLY A 36 22.58 36.96 23.31
N THR A 37 23.49 36.00 23.25
CA THR A 37 24.60 35.92 22.29
C THR A 37 24.13 35.38 20.94
N ILE A 38 24.50 36.06 19.85
CA ILE A 38 24.27 35.62 18.47
C ILE A 38 25.34 34.61 18.04
N CYS A 39 26.62 34.98 18.20
CA CYS A 39 27.77 34.10 17.97
C CYS A 39 29.03 34.61 18.67
N PHE A 40 30.00 33.72 18.90
CA PHE A 40 31.32 34.08 19.43
C PHE A 40 32.27 34.55 18.31
N LYS A 41 33.27 35.36 18.65
CA LYS A 41 34.28 35.89 17.74
C LYS A 41 35.01 34.78 16.98
N ASP A 42 35.38 33.70 17.68
CA ASP A 42 36.06 32.55 17.07
C ASP A 42 35.15 31.73 16.13
N ASP A 43 33.88 31.55 16.49
CA ASP A 43 32.89 30.88 15.63
C ASP A 43 32.66 31.70 14.36
N LEU A 44 32.53 33.03 14.49
CA LEU A 44 32.43 33.94 13.36
C LEU A 44 33.67 33.85 12.44
N ALA A 45 34.87 33.86 13.01
CA ALA A 45 36.10 33.71 12.23
C ALA A 45 36.16 32.38 11.48
N LEU A 46 35.71 31.28 12.10
CA LEU A 46 35.64 29.96 11.48
C LEU A 46 34.61 29.93 10.34
N ILE A 47 33.42 30.49 10.56
CA ILE A 47 32.36 30.59 9.55
C ILE A 47 32.84 31.41 8.35
N LEU A 48 33.45 32.56 8.61
CA LEU A 48 33.97 33.42 7.55
C LEU A 48 35.02 32.66 6.73
N LYS A 49 35.95 31.91 7.35
CA LYS A 49 36.96 31.07 6.65
C LYS A 49 36.40 30.05 5.64
N GLN A 50 35.10 29.75 5.66
CA GLN A 50 34.48 28.75 4.79
C GLN A 50 33.83 29.32 3.51
N PHE A 51 33.77 30.65 3.33
CA PHE A 51 33.18 31.25 2.13
C PHE A 51 34.16 31.21 0.93
N PRO A 52 33.73 30.69 -0.25
CA PRO A 52 34.59 30.52 -1.41
C PRO A 52 34.87 31.85 -2.13
N GLY A 53 36.05 31.96 -2.77
CA GLY A 53 36.37 33.05 -3.69
C GLY A 53 36.68 34.41 -3.04
N GLY A 54 36.84 34.45 -1.71
CA GLY A 54 37.30 35.64 -0.99
C GLY A 54 36.24 36.75 -0.82
N LYS A 55 34.97 36.41 -0.99
CA LYS A 55 33.83 37.33 -0.86
C LYS A 55 33.25 37.26 0.56
N LEU A 56 33.23 38.39 1.27
CA LEU A 56 32.56 38.48 2.57
C LEU A 56 31.08 38.84 2.39
N PRO A 57 30.15 38.10 3.02
CA PRO A 57 28.73 38.46 3.01
C PRO A 57 28.49 39.74 3.80
N ARG A 58 27.33 40.37 3.63
CA ARG A 58 26.92 41.45 4.53
C ARG A 58 26.82 40.91 5.96
N LEU A 59 27.63 41.45 6.88
CA LEU A 59 27.74 40.95 8.24
C LEU A 59 26.38 40.97 8.98
N GLY A 60 25.57 42.00 8.78
CA GLY A 60 24.22 42.06 9.36
C GLY A 60 23.31 40.94 8.87
N ALA A 61 23.28 40.68 7.56
CA ALA A 61 22.51 39.57 6.98
C ALA A 61 22.98 38.20 7.52
N LEU A 62 24.29 38.01 7.62
CA LEU A 62 24.89 36.80 8.20
C LEU A 62 24.46 36.60 9.66
N LEU A 63 24.57 37.64 10.48
CA LEU A 63 24.20 37.58 11.90
C LEU A 63 22.70 37.32 12.11
N LEU A 64 21.83 37.84 11.25
CA LEU A 64 20.39 37.52 11.28
C LEU A 64 20.15 36.03 11.06
N VAL A 65 20.79 35.42 10.07
CA VAL A 65 20.69 33.97 9.82
C VAL A 65 21.27 33.16 10.98
N LEU A 66 22.43 33.56 11.51
CA LEU A 66 23.05 32.89 12.65
C LEU A 66 22.14 32.90 13.88
N SER A 67 21.46 34.02 14.10
CA SER A 67 20.50 34.14 15.19
C SER A 67 19.30 33.19 15.03
N ALA A 68 18.84 32.98 13.79
CA ALA A 68 17.72 32.09 13.48
C ALA A 68 18.05 30.60 13.73
N PHE A 69 19.33 30.22 13.77
CA PHE A 69 19.70 28.85 14.17
C PHE A 69 19.42 28.57 15.64
N ASN A 70 19.63 29.55 16.51
CA ASN A 70 19.63 29.35 17.96
C ASN A 70 18.34 29.83 18.63
N HIS A 71 17.68 30.85 18.07
CA HIS A 71 16.53 31.49 18.70
C HIS A 71 15.30 31.51 17.78
N PRO A 72 14.11 31.14 18.30
CA PRO A 72 12.88 31.26 17.54
C PRO A 72 12.59 32.73 17.23
N VAL A 73 12.39 33.01 15.95
CA VAL A 73 12.08 34.36 15.44
C VAL A 73 10.62 34.74 15.72
N LYS A 74 9.81 33.86 16.33
CA LYS A 74 8.40 34.17 16.64
C LYS A 74 8.27 35.23 17.74
N GLY A 75 7.48 36.26 17.44
CA GLY A 75 6.88 37.20 18.41
C GLY A 75 7.83 38.22 19.03
N ARG A 76 9.13 37.93 19.18
CA ARG A 76 10.11 38.84 19.77
C ARG A 76 10.83 39.71 18.73
N SER A 77 11.21 39.17 17.57
CA SER A 77 11.94 39.92 16.53
C SER A 77 11.06 40.97 15.83
N LYS A 78 9.77 40.70 15.59
CA LYS A 78 8.87 41.70 15.00
C LYS A 78 8.78 42.96 15.87
N ILE A 79 8.62 42.78 17.19
CA ILE A 79 8.54 43.89 18.16
C ILE A 79 9.93 44.51 18.40
N VAL A 80 10.98 43.69 18.54
CA VAL A 80 12.36 44.16 18.76
C VAL A 80 12.89 44.92 17.54
N LEU A 81 12.60 44.50 16.31
CA LEU A 81 13.00 45.22 15.10
C LEU A 81 12.14 46.48 14.87
N CYS A 82 10.84 46.45 15.20
CA CYS A 82 10.00 47.66 15.18
C CYS A 82 10.44 48.70 16.23
N GLN A 83 10.85 48.24 17.42
CA GLN A 83 11.27 49.10 18.53
C GLN A 83 12.72 49.58 18.40
N LEU A 84 13.62 48.81 17.79
CA LEU A 84 15.03 49.18 17.61
C LEU A 84 15.23 50.20 16.48
N PHE A 85 14.35 50.23 15.47
CA PHE A 85 14.60 51.02 14.25
C PHE A 85 13.72 52.25 14.05
N GLY A 86 12.62 52.43 14.79
CA GLY A 86 11.74 53.59 14.62
C GLY A 86 11.08 53.71 13.22
N ILE A 87 11.20 52.67 12.38
CA ILE A 87 10.63 52.63 11.04
C ILE A 87 9.17 52.15 11.16
N GLN A 88 8.22 53.05 10.96
CA GLN A 88 6.78 52.78 11.00
C GLN A 88 6.25 51.87 9.85
N ARG A 89 7.11 51.27 9.02
CA ARG A 89 6.71 50.49 7.85
C ARG A 89 7.22 49.05 7.92
N VAL A 90 6.46 48.23 8.64
CA VAL A 90 6.67 46.77 8.81
C VAL A 90 6.08 45.97 7.63
N SER A 91 5.59 46.64 6.58
CA SER A 91 4.70 46.01 5.60
C SER A 91 5.40 45.20 4.50
N ASP A 92 6.64 45.53 4.13
CA ASP A 92 7.22 45.04 2.86
C ASP A 92 8.21 43.86 2.99
N GLU A 93 8.51 43.40 4.20
CA GLU A 93 9.62 42.44 4.44
C GLU A 93 9.19 41.15 5.15
N LYS A 94 7.88 40.88 5.16
CA LYS A 94 7.31 39.65 5.74
C LYS A 94 8.02 38.39 5.23
N GLU A 95 8.41 38.37 3.96
CA GLU A 95 9.09 37.26 3.29
C GLU A 95 10.41 36.86 3.95
N VAL A 96 11.21 37.85 4.40
CA VAL A 96 12.50 37.61 5.06
C VAL A 96 12.29 37.02 6.45
N PHE A 97 11.29 37.52 7.19
CA PHE A 97 10.96 36.97 8.51
C PHE A 97 10.41 35.55 8.43
N ASP A 98 9.51 35.30 7.48
CA ASP A 98 8.98 33.96 7.22
C ASP A 98 10.14 33.01 6.84
N PHE A 99 11.15 33.49 6.11
CA PHE A 99 12.34 32.71 5.78
C PHE A 99 13.22 32.40 6.99
N LEU A 100 13.51 33.37 7.86
CA LEU A 100 14.24 33.12 9.10
C LEU A 100 13.49 32.14 10.02
N GLU A 101 12.15 32.19 10.04
CA GLU A 101 11.33 31.20 10.74
C GLU A 101 11.46 29.80 10.09
N ARG A 102 11.48 29.70 8.76
CA ARG A 102 11.74 28.44 8.05
C ARG A 102 13.10 27.87 8.44
N ILE A 103 14.16 28.67 8.50
CA ILE A 103 15.49 28.24 8.96
C ILE A 103 15.41 27.72 10.39
N ASN A 104 14.77 28.44 11.31
CA ASN A 104 14.63 28.01 12.70
C ASN A 104 13.83 26.69 12.85
N SER A 105 12.83 26.48 11.99
CA SER A 105 11.99 25.28 11.99
C SER A 105 12.70 24.01 11.49
N LEU A 106 13.91 24.13 10.92
CA LEU A 106 14.69 22.98 10.49
C LEU A 106 15.04 22.06 11.68
N PRO A 107 15.15 20.74 11.45
CA PRO A 107 15.66 19.81 12.46
C PRO A 107 17.02 20.28 13.03
N PRO A 108 17.28 20.11 14.33
CA PRO A 108 18.56 20.54 14.94
C PRO A 108 19.79 19.97 14.23
N SER A 109 19.71 18.74 13.71
CA SER A 109 20.78 18.09 12.95
C SER A 109 21.15 18.79 11.64
N LEU A 110 20.28 19.65 11.09
CA LEU A 110 20.54 20.45 9.90
C LEU A 110 21.00 21.89 10.22
N ARG A 111 20.93 22.30 11.49
CA ARG A 111 21.33 23.63 11.98
C ARG A 111 22.67 23.63 12.73
N SER A 112 23.34 22.49 12.80
CA SER A 112 24.60 22.31 13.53
C SER A 112 25.68 21.65 12.67
N GLY A 113 26.94 21.82 13.06
CA GLY A 113 28.11 21.22 12.39
C GLY A 113 28.24 21.66 10.92
N ASP A 114 28.71 20.75 10.07
CA ASP A 114 29.01 21.04 8.65
C ASP A 114 27.79 21.46 7.82
N LYS A 115 26.60 21.00 8.19
CA LYS A 115 25.35 21.36 7.49
C LYS A 115 24.97 22.82 7.69
N ARG A 116 25.28 23.39 8.87
CA ARG A 116 25.16 24.84 9.15
C ARG A 116 26.05 25.64 8.22
N LEU A 117 27.32 25.24 8.09
CA LEU A 117 28.29 25.90 7.22
C LEU A 117 27.89 25.80 5.75
N ARG A 118 27.41 24.62 5.32
CA ARG A 118 26.88 24.43 3.96
C ARG A 118 25.71 25.34 3.66
N LEU A 119 24.76 25.48 4.59
CA LEU A 119 23.64 26.41 4.43
C LEU A 119 24.16 27.83 4.24
N LEU A 120 25.01 28.32 5.15
CA LEU A 120 25.55 29.68 5.08
C LEU A 120 26.26 29.96 3.75
N ARG A 121 27.09 29.01 3.29
CA ARG A 121 27.79 29.14 2.00
C ARG A 121 26.84 29.28 0.83
N GLU A 122 25.74 28.55 0.82
CA GLU A 122 24.77 28.62 -0.28
C GLU A 122 23.87 29.85 -0.17
N LEU A 123 23.57 30.30 1.06
CA LEU A 123 22.80 31.53 1.27
C LEU A 123 23.55 32.77 0.77
N PHE A 124 24.86 32.83 0.96
CA PHE A 124 25.65 34.01 0.61
C PHE A 124 26.72 33.77 -0.46
N GLY A 125 26.74 32.60 -1.10
CA GLY A 125 27.77 32.23 -2.08
C GLY A 125 27.72 33.01 -3.39
N GLU A 126 26.52 33.46 -3.77
CA GLU A 126 26.29 34.31 -4.96
C GLU A 126 26.12 35.80 -4.62
N ALA A 127 26.18 36.17 -3.34
CA ALA A 127 25.94 37.55 -2.92
C ALA A 127 27.02 38.52 -3.47
N ASP A 128 26.59 39.76 -3.75
CA ASP A 128 27.50 40.84 -4.15
C ASP A 128 28.56 41.05 -3.05
N PRO A 129 29.86 40.88 -3.34
CA PRO A 129 30.89 41.01 -2.34
C PRO A 129 31.01 42.46 -1.86
N VAL A 130 31.00 42.64 -0.54
CA VAL A 130 31.31 43.95 0.08
C VAL A 130 32.83 44.21 0.05
N GLN A 131 33.67 43.17 -0.05
CA GLN A 131 35.13 43.28 -0.02
C GLN A 131 35.86 42.10 -0.69
N GLU A 132 37.05 42.32 -1.25
CA GLU A 132 37.82 41.35 -2.08
C GLU A 132 39.00 40.63 -1.37
N THR A 133 39.30 40.87 -0.09
CA THR A 133 40.46 40.24 0.58
C THR A 133 40.14 39.64 1.94
N PHE A 134 40.24 38.32 2.01
CA PHE A 134 39.61 37.43 3.00
C PHE A 134 40.48 37.10 4.22
N GLU A 135 41.69 36.60 4.00
CA GLU A 135 42.51 36.05 5.08
C GLU A 135 43.08 37.15 5.97
N ALA A 136 43.52 38.26 5.37
CA ALA A 136 44.11 39.38 6.09
C ALA A 136 43.11 40.01 7.07
N SER A 137 41.84 40.16 6.69
CA SER A 137 40.80 40.73 7.55
C SER A 137 40.44 39.83 8.73
N ILE A 138 40.41 38.51 8.54
CA ILE A 138 40.16 37.55 9.62
C ILE A 138 41.37 37.47 10.56
N ILE A 139 42.59 37.45 10.02
CA ILE A 139 43.82 37.51 10.82
C ILE A 139 43.87 38.81 11.62
N GLU A 140 43.48 39.94 11.04
CA GLU A 140 43.45 41.23 11.72
C GLU A 140 42.42 41.24 12.86
N LEU A 141 41.21 40.71 12.62
CA LEU A 141 40.19 40.53 13.66
C LEU A 141 40.70 39.67 14.83
N GLN A 142 41.42 38.58 14.52
CA GLN A 142 41.98 37.68 15.54
C GLN A 142 43.26 38.22 16.20
N SER A 143 43.90 39.24 15.63
CA SER A 143 45.17 39.79 16.14
C SER A 143 45.03 40.73 17.34
N GLY A 144 43.82 41.22 17.62
CA GLY A 144 43.54 42.21 18.66
C GLY A 144 43.97 43.64 18.34
N ARG A 145 44.65 43.86 17.20
CA ARG A 145 45.19 45.19 16.82
C ARG A 145 44.13 46.25 16.55
N ILE A 146 42.93 45.83 16.14
CA ILE A 146 41.81 46.71 15.80
C ILE A 146 40.74 46.79 16.90
N ASP A 147 40.94 46.13 18.04
CA ASP A 147 39.93 45.99 19.09
C ASP A 147 39.45 47.34 19.64
N ASN A 148 40.37 48.29 19.86
CA ASN A 148 40.02 49.64 20.31
C ASN A 148 39.09 50.37 19.33
N GLU A 149 39.27 50.16 18.02
CA GLU A 149 38.45 50.79 16.97
C GLU A 149 37.08 50.14 16.82
N LEU A 150 36.97 48.84 17.12
CA LEU A 150 35.72 48.08 17.10
C LEU A 150 34.84 48.37 18.33
N MET A 151 35.43 48.77 19.46
CA MET A 151 34.71 49.19 20.66
C MET A 151 34.05 50.58 20.52
N MET A 152 34.53 51.41 19.60
CA MET A 152 33.91 52.71 19.31
C MET A 152 32.62 52.53 18.51
N ALA A 153 31.62 53.38 18.77
CA ALA A 153 30.39 53.38 17.99
C ALA A 153 30.68 53.61 16.50
N GLY A 154 30.10 52.75 15.64
CA GLY A 154 30.13 52.92 14.20
C GLY A 154 29.23 54.07 13.71
N PRO A 155 29.23 54.35 12.40
CA PRO A 155 28.30 55.32 11.83
C PRO A 155 26.84 54.89 12.06
N ARG A 156 25.92 55.87 12.08
CA ARG A 156 24.48 55.59 12.13
C ARG A 156 24.04 54.86 10.88
N VAL A 157 23.24 53.82 11.08
CA VAL A 157 22.64 53.04 9.99
C VAL A 157 21.62 53.91 9.27
N THR A 158 21.72 53.96 7.94
CA THR A 158 20.67 54.50 7.07
C THR A 158 19.66 53.40 6.74
N ASP A 159 18.42 53.76 6.44
CA ASP A 159 17.40 52.80 5.98
C ASP A 159 17.91 51.99 4.78
N GLU A 160 18.64 52.62 3.87
CA GLU A 160 19.27 52.00 2.70
C GLU A 160 20.27 50.90 3.07
N PHE A 161 21.05 51.08 4.14
CA PHE A 161 22.02 50.08 4.59
C PHE A 161 21.30 48.82 5.08
N PHE A 162 20.23 48.98 5.86
CA PHE A 162 19.43 47.87 6.38
C PHE A 162 18.63 47.16 5.28
N GLN A 163 17.99 47.92 4.38
CA GLN A 163 17.31 47.37 3.22
C GLN A 163 18.24 46.49 2.39
N ALA A 164 19.49 46.91 2.22
CA ALA A 164 20.45 46.14 1.45
C ALA A 164 20.96 44.88 2.20
N ASP A 165 20.91 44.84 3.53
CA ASP A 165 21.13 43.61 4.31
C ASP A 165 19.96 42.62 4.16
N LEU A 166 18.72 43.12 4.08
CA LEU A 166 17.53 42.29 3.92
C LEU A 166 17.30 41.83 2.48
N GLN A 167 17.67 42.64 1.50
CA GLN A 167 17.59 42.29 0.08
C GLN A 167 18.39 41.01 -0.23
N ALA A 168 19.58 40.87 0.37
CA ALA A 168 20.40 39.67 0.24
C ALA A 168 19.67 38.40 0.73
N LEU A 169 18.82 38.53 1.75
CA LEU A 169 18.03 37.41 2.28
C LEU A 169 16.74 37.17 1.48
N LYS A 170 16.20 38.22 0.85
CA LYS A 170 14.94 38.18 0.09
C LYS A 170 15.06 37.30 -1.16
N GLU A 171 16.15 37.44 -1.90
CA GLU A 171 16.43 36.63 -3.10
C GLU A 171 16.51 35.14 -2.75
N THR A 172 17.18 34.81 -1.64
CA THR A 172 17.29 33.44 -1.18
C THR A 172 15.99 32.90 -0.58
N ALA A 173 15.21 33.76 0.08
CA ALA A 173 13.89 33.41 0.62
C ALA A 173 12.92 32.97 -0.49
N LEU A 174 13.01 33.58 -1.68
CA LEU A 174 12.25 33.21 -2.88
C LEU A 174 12.71 31.87 -3.47
N ARG A 175 14.02 31.60 -3.47
CA ARG A 175 14.58 30.30 -3.94
C ARG A 175 14.10 29.12 -3.07
N PHE A 176 14.01 29.31 -1.76
CA PHE A 176 13.58 28.28 -0.81
C PHE A 176 12.22 28.59 -0.16
N GLU A 177 11.17 28.47 -0.98
CA GLU A 177 9.78 28.75 -0.58
C GLU A 177 9.27 27.89 0.59
N THR A 178 9.76 26.64 0.71
CA THR A 178 9.27 25.67 1.72
C THR A 178 10.40 25.07 2.56
N VAL A 179 10.07 24.69 3.80
CA VAL A 179 10.99 24.00 4.72
C VAL A 179 11.47 22.67 4.13
N GLN A 180 10.61 21.99 3.36
CA GLN A 180 10.91 20.73 2.69
C GLN A 180 11.93 20.91 1.58
N ARG A 181 11.84 21.97 0.75
CA ARG A 181 12.84 22.27 -0.28
C ARG A 181 14.19 22.62 0.34
N LEU A 182 14.19 23.45 1.38
CA LEU A 182 15.40 23.80 2.12
C LEU A 182 16.04 22.55 2.77
N GLY A 183 15.23 21.68 3.37
CA GLY A 183 15.68 20.42 3.96
C GLY A 183 16.18 19.41 2.93
N LEU A 184 15.55 19.32 1.76
CA LEU A 184 16.00 18.48 0.65
C LEU A 184 17.39 18.92 0.19
N PHE A 185 17.54 20.22 -0.11
CA PHE A 185 18.80 20.80 -0.54
C PHE A 185 19.93 20.57 0.46
N LEU A 186 19.68 20.75 1.76
CA LEU A 186 20.72 20.53 2.79
C LEU A 186 21.18 19.07 2.90
N ASN A 187 20.32 18.12 2.55
CA ASN A 187 20.65 16.70 2.61
C ASN A 187 21.24 16.15 1.30
N THR A 188 20.73 16.58 0.15
CA THR A 188 21.09 16.00 -1.16
C THR A 188 21.96 16.92 -2.01
N GLY A 189 21.99 18.23 -1.72
CA GLY A 189 22.63 19.23 -2.56
C GLY A 189 21.86 19.60 -3.82
N VAL A 190 20.60 19.15 -3.95
CA VAL A 190 19.75 19.42 -5.11
C VAL A 190 18.46 20.12 -4.65
N GLU A 191 18.05 21.17 -5.36
CA GLU A 191 16.90 22.02 -4.98
C GLU A 191 15.54 21.36 -5.23
N SER A 192 15.50 20.54 -6.25
CA SER A 192 14.42 19.61 -6.56
C SER A 192 15.04 18.24 -6.73
N LEU A 193 14.31 17.18 -6.37
CA LEU A 193 14.70 15.88 -6.88
C LEU A 193 14.71 16.00 -8.41
N PRO A 194 15.75 15.51 -9.11
CA PRO A 194 15.68 15.40 -10.55
C PRO A 194 14.36 14.70 -10.85
N GLU A 195 13.56 15.27 -11.75
CA GLU A 195 12.49 14.47 -12.34
C GLU A 195 13.18 13.19 -12.79
N PRO A 196 12.73 12.01 -12.31
CA PRO A 196 13.33 10.78 -12.78
C PRO A 196 13.36 10.92 -14.30
N PRO A 197 14.51 10.68 -14.96
CA PRO A 197 14.54 10.76 -16.40
C PRO A 197 13.30 10.04 -16.89
N SER A 198 12.65 10.53 -17.93
CA SER A 198 11.85 9.64 -18.73
C SER A 198 12.84 8.63 -19.33
N ILE A 199 13.30 7.70 -18.49
CA ILE A 199 13.23 6.31 -18.82
C ILE A 199 11.83 6.24 -19.41
N GLU A 200 11.77 6.28 -20.74
CA GLU A 200 11.09 5.20 -21.40
C GLU A 200 11.59 3.96 -20.67
N ILE A 201 10.99 3.67 -19.49
CA ILE A 201 10.48 2.34 -19.22
C ILE A 201 9.88 2.11 -20.59
N PRO A 202 10.50 1.27 -21.46
CA PRO A 202 9.77 0.85 -22.63
C PRO A 202 8.45 0.56 -22.00
N GLU A 203 7.34 1.17 -22.47
CA GLU A 203 6.08 0.69 -21.99
C GLU A 203 6.32 -0.82 -22.00
N LYS A 204 6.24 -1.48 -20.85
CA LYS A 204 5.56 -2.73 -20.93
C LYS A 204 4.23 -2.21 -21.51
N LYS A 205 4.13 -2.08 -22.85
CA LYS A 205 3.29 -2.92 -23.67
C LYS A 205 3.33 -4.15 -22.85
N LEU A 206 2.42 -4.22 -21.86
CA LEU A 206 2.21 -5.38 -21.03
C LEU A 206 2.29 -6.45 -22.07
N ALA A 207 3.40 -7.20 -22.11
CA ALA A 207 3.80 -7.91 -23.32
C ALA A 207 2.52 -8.60 -23.74
N LYS A 208 1.91 -8.18 -24.88
CA LYS A 208 0.47 -8.38 -25.10
C LYS A 208 0.21 -9.83 -24.72
N ASP A 209 -0.80 -10.11 -23.89
CA ASP A 209 -1.00 -11.47 -23.41
C ASP A 209 -0.89 -12.41 -24.62
N LEU A 210 -0.14 -13.52 -24.52
CA LEU A 210 0.22 -14.32 -25.68
C LEU A 210 -1.05 -14.72 -26.46
N PHE A 211 -2.16 -14.97 -25.73
CA PHE A 211 -3.47 -15.18 -26.34
C PHE A 211 -3.96 -14.01 -27.18
N ASP A 212 -3.82 -12.77 -26.71
CA ASP A 212 -4.15 -11.56 -27.48
C ASP A 212 -3.27 -11.45 -28.73
N GLN A 213 -1.97 -11.73 -28.63
CA GLN A 213 -1.07 -11.73 -29.79
C GLN A 213 -1.46 -12.80 -30.83
N LEU A 214 -1.87 -13.98 -30.37
CA LEU A 214 -2.32 -15.06 -31.24
C LEU A 214 -3.72 -14.78 -31.80
N LEU A 215 -4.60 -14.09 -31.08
CA LEU A 215 -5.93 -13.71 -31.57
C LEU A 215 -5.89 -12.62 -32.64
N GLU A 216 -4.89 -11.74 -32.60
CA GLU A 216 -4.70 -10.67 -33.58
C GLU A 216 -4.25 -11.17 -34.97
N ASP A 217 -3.61 -12.33 -35.04
CA ASP A 217 -3.17 -12.93 -36.30
C ASP A 217 -4.21 -13.92 -36.83
N PRO A 218 -4.77 -13.70 -38.03
CA PRO A 218 -5.73 -14.62 -38.65
C PRO A 218 -5.26 -16.08 -38.72
N GLN A 219 -3.96 -16.34 -38.83
CA GLN A 219 -3.41 -17.69 -38.93
C GLN A 219 -3.42 -18.44 -37.59
N THR A 220 -3.29 -17.73 -36.47
CA THR A 220 -3.22 -18.34 -35.13
C THR A 220 -4.46 -18.08 -34.27
N ALA A 221 -5.38 -17.21 -34.71
CA ALA A 221 -6.56 -16.82 -33.95
C ALA A 221 -7.50 -17.98 -33.63
N GLY A 222 -7.71 -18.91 -34.57
CA GLY A 222 -8.52 -20.10 -34.33
C GLY A 222 -7.93 -21.01 -33.23
N MET A 223 -6.60 -21.16 -33.21
CA MET A 223 -5.90 -21.93 -32.19
C MET A 223 -5.97 -21.25 -30.82
N ALA A 224 -5.84 -19.92 -30.75
CA ALA A 224 -6.01 -19.18 -29.50
C ALA A 224 -7.42 -19.32 -28.93
N ARG A 225 -8.47 -19.25 -29.77
CA ARG A 225 -9.86 -19.50 -29.35
C ARG A 225 -10.04 -20.94 -28.84
N LEU A 226 -9.45 -21.90 -29.54
CA LEU A 226 -9.49 -23.30 -29.14
C LEU A 226 -8.83 -23.52 -27.76
N ALA A 227 -7.63 -22.99 -27.57
CA ALA A 227 -6.89 -23.09 -26.31
C ALA A 227 -7.66 -22.42 -25.14
N ARG A 228 -8.33 -21.28 -25.38
CA ARG A 228 -9.21 -20.66 -24.37
C ARG A 228 -10.42 -21.52 -24.01
N ARG A 229 -11.04 -22.21 -24.98
CA ARG A 229 -12.12 -23.18 -24.70
C ARG A 229 -11.58 -24.37 -23.90
N LEU A 230 -10.40 -24.87 -24.26
CA LEU A 230 -9.72 -25.99 -23.59
C LEU A 230 -9.35 -25.68 -22.14
N LEU A 231 -9.00 -24.43 -21.79
CA LEU A 231 -8.79 -24.03 -20.39
C LEU A 231 -9.97 -24.37 -19.46
N SER A 232 -11.20 -24.35 -19.98
CA SER A 232 -12.39 -24.72 -19.21
C SER A 232 -12.62 -26.23 -19.10
N ILE A 233 -12.11 -26.99 -20.07
CA ILE A 233 -12.25 -28.46 -20.15
C ILE A 233 -11.16 -29.13 -19.31
N ILE A 234 -9.96 -28.54 -19.29
CA ILE A 234 -8.77 -29.05 -18.63
C ILE A 234 -8.74 -28.53 -17.19
N HIS A 235 -9.45 -29.22 -16.29
CA HIS A 235 -9.37 -28.97 -14.86
C HIS A 235 -8.52 -30.06 -14.20
N ILE A 236 -7.29 -29.73 -13.83
CA ILE A 236 -6.43 -30.61 -13.02
C ILE A 236 -6.90 -30.49 -11.55
N PRO A 237 -7.34 -31.59 -10.91
CA PRO A 237 -7.68 -31.58 -9.50
C PRO A 237 -6.46 -31.23 -8.65
N ILE A 238 -6.65 -30.49 -7.57
CA ILE A 238 -5.58 -30.25 -6.59
C ILE A 238 -5.29 -31.58 -5.90
N HIS A 239 -4.13 -32.16 -6.18
CA HIS A 239 -3.67 -33.33 -5.45
C HIS A 239 -3.09 -32.87 -4.10
N ALA A 240 -3.80 -33.17 -3.02
CA ALA A 240 -3.20 -33.19 -1.68
C ALA A 240 -2.29 -34.43 -1.59
N ARG A 241 -1.21 -34.46 -2.38
CA ARG A 241 -0.13 -35.44 -2.26
C ARG A 241 0.95 -34.83 -1.37
N ALA A 242 0.61 -34.67 -0.10
CA ALA A 242 1.57 -34.62 0.97
C ALA A 242 1.12 -35.69 1.96
N GLY A 243 1.92 -36.76 2.11
CA GLY A 243 1.76 -37.63 3.27
C GLY A 243 2.24 -36.86 4.48
N GLY A 244 1.33 -36.38 5.32
CA GLY A 244 1.63 -35.64 6.55
C GLY A 244 2.35 -36.50 7.60
N GLU A 245 3.64 -36.71 7.42
CA GLU A 245 4.56 -37.24 8.44
C GLU A 245 5.21 -36.13 9.27
N ASP A 246 4.94 -34.85 8.98
CA ASP A 246 5.55 -33.76 9.74
C ASP A 246 5.05 -33.72 11.19
N SER A 247 6.02 -33.54 12.10
CA SER A 247 5.81 -33.52 13.55
C SER A 247 5.31 -32.16 14.05
N TYR A 248 5.03 -31.21 13.16
CA TYR A 248 4.64 -29.83 13.45
C TYR A 248 3.30 -29.51 12.79
N GLY A 249 2.32 -29.02 13.57
CA GLY A 249 0.95 -28.71 13.09
C GLY A 249 -0.11 -28.96 14.15
N GLY A 250 -1.28 -28.32 14.01
CA GLY A 250 -2.45 -28.54 14.87
C GLY A 250 -3.11 -29.90 14.64
N ILE A 251 -4.31 -30.12 15.17
CA ILE A 251 -5.14 -31.31 14.89
C ILE A 251 -6.23 -30.90 13.90
N ALA A 252 -6.28 -31.52 12.72
CA ALA A 252 -7.25 -31.24 11.67
C ALA A 252 -8.44 -32.20 11.67
N ASP A 253 -8.21 -33.49 11.93
CA ASP A 253 -9.27 -34.51 11.82
C ASP A 253 -8.95 -35.76 12.67
N ILE A 254 -9.80 -36.78 12.61
CA ILE A 254 -9.60 -38.11 13.20
C ILE A 254 -9.62 -39.16 12.08
N THR A 255 -8.70 -40.13 12.12
CA THR A 255 -8.55 -41.19 11.11
C THR A 255 -8.37 -42.56 11.76
N ASN A 256 -8.64 -43.65 11.03
CA ASN A 256 -8.45 -45.02 11.52
C ASN A 256 -7.05 -45.61 11.22
N ARG A 257 -6.11 -44.78 10.76
CA ARG A 257 -4.72 -45.17 10.47
C ARG A 257 -3.75 -44.14 11.02
N GLY A 258 -2.74 -44.58 11.75
CA GLY A 258 -1.71 -43.69 12.28
C GLY A 258 -0.67 -44.41 13.12
N ASN A 259 0.35 -43.66 13.54
CA ASN A 259 1.33 -44.13 14.51
C ASN A 259 0.75 -44.05 15.94
N TYR A 260 1.25 -44.87 16.87
CA TYR A 260 0.78 -44.94 18.25
C TYR A 260 0.86 -43.59 18.98
N ASP A 261 1.85 -42.74 18.65
CA ASP A 261 2.00 -41.39 19.20
C ASP A 261 0.83 -40.45 18.86
N ARG A 262 -0.01 -40.85 17.89
CA ARG A 262 -1.19 -40.10 17.45
C ARG A 262 -2.49 -40.77 17.88
N LEU A 263 -2.45 -41.87 18.63
CA LEU A 263 -3.64 -42.57 19.10
C LEU A 263 -4.49 -41.64 19.98
N LEU A 264 -5.81 -41.65 19.81
CA LEU A 264 -6.70 -40.82 20.63
C LEU A 264 -6.54 -41.18 22.11
N LEU A 265 -6.55 -40.17 22.98
CA LEU A 265 -6.54 -40.36 24.43
C LEU A 265 -7.71 -41.23 24.91
N SER A 266 -8.87 -41.16 24.24
CA SER A 266 -10.02 -42.01 24.53
C SER A 266 -9.78 -43.48 24.15
N GLU A 267 -8.97 -43.77 23.13
CA GLU A 267 -8.58 -45.14 22.79
C GLU A 267 -7.54 -45.68 23.80
N LEU A 268 -6.62 -44.83 24.25
CA LEU A 268 -5.66 -45.19 25.33
C LEU A 268 -6.32 -45.41 26.69
N ALA A 269 -7.45 -44.77 26.94
CA ALA A 269 -8.23 -44.95 28.16
C ALA A 269 -9.07 -46.24 28.17
N GLN A 270 -9.10 -46.95 27.05
CA GLN A 270 -9.87 -48.18 26.91
C GLN A 270 -9.14 -49.38 27.54
N ASP A 271 -9.90 -50.39 27.96
CA ASP A 271 -9.35 -51.66 28.45
C ASP A 271 -8.41 -52.32 27.41
N GLU A 272 -7.32 -52.92 27.89
CA GLU A 272 -6.24 -53.51 27.08
C GLU A 272 -6.78 -54.50 26.02
N LEU A 273 -7.75 -55.33 26.39
CA LEU A 273 -8.31 -56.33 25.48
C LEU A 273 -9.08 -55.67 24.34
N LEU A 274 -9.84 -54.61 24.64
CA LEU A 274 -10.64 -53.91 23.62
C LEU A 274 -9.75 -53.03 22.73
N LEU A 275 -8.76 -52.36 23.29
CA LEU A 275 -7.78 -51.60 22.52
C LEU A 275 -7.02 -52.52 21.55
N THR A 276 -6.58 -53.70 22.02
CA THR A 276 -5.89 -54.68 21.17
C THR A 276 -6.78 -55.17 20.04
N ALA A 277 -8.06 -55.49 20.31
CA ALA A 277 -9.01 -55.89 19.28
C ALA A 277 -9.22 -54.80 18.22
N ARG A 278 -9.37 -53.54 18.65
CA ARG A 278 -9.54 -52.40 17.74
C ARG A 278 -8.29 -52.10 16.91
N LEU A 279 -7.10 -52.24 17.48
CA LEU A 279 -5.83 -52.11 16.76
C LEU A 279 -5.68 -53.17 15.67
N VAL A 280 -5.93 -54.44 16.01
CA VAL A 280 -5.83 -55.56 15.05
C VAL A 280 -6.85 -55.42 13.91
N ASN A 281 -8.05 -54.92 14.20
CA ASN A 281 -9.11 -54.74 13.22
C ASN A 281 -9.04 -53.42 12.42
N ASN A 282 -8.01 -52.58 12.65
CA ASN A 282 -7.90 -51.23 12.06
C ASN A 282 -9.11 -50.33 12.36
N GLU A 283 -9.65 -50.44 13.57
CA GLU A 283 -10.79 -49.67 14.08
C GLU A 283 -10.37 -48.60 15.11
N ALA A 284 -9.12 -48.63 15.55
CA ALA A 284 -8.56 -47.64 16.47
C ALA A 284 -8.47 -46.26 15.80
N LEU A 285 -8.77 -45.22 16.56
CA LEU A 285 -8.81 -43.83 16.07
C LEU A 285 -7.52 -43.07 16.43
N TYR A 286 -7.03 -42.30 15.48
CA TYR A 286 -5.81 -41.49 15.57
C TYR A 286 -6.10 -40.03 15.21
N PHE A 287 -5.44 -39.09 15.87
CA PHE A 287 -5.45 -37.69 15.49
C PHE A 287 -4.72 -37.50 14.16
N ARG A 288 -5.40 -36.90 13.19
CA ARG A 288 -4.81 -36.39 11.96
C ARG A 288 -4.39 -34.95 12.20
N ARG A 289 -3.11 -34.65 12.00
CA ARG A 289 -2.60 -33.30 12.16
C ARG A 289 -2.93 -32.43 10.96
N GLU A 290 -3.05 -31.13 11.21
CA GLU A 290 -3.14 -30.11 10.18
C GLU A 290 -1.79 -30.04 9.46
N GLU A 291 -1.81 -30.26 8.17
CA GLU A 291 -0.64 -30.13 7.32
C GLU A 291 -0.53 -28.65 6.94
N PRO A 292 0.64 -27.99 7.14
CA PRO A 292 0.86 -26.70 6.52
C PRO A 292 0.68 -26.87 5.00
N PRO A 293 0.12 -25.89 4.28
CA PRO A 293 0.06 -25.97 2.83
C PRO A 293 1.49 -26.02 2.31
N ALA A 294 1.98 -27.23 2.03
CA ALA A 294 3.14 -27.42 1.20
C ALA A 294 2.76 -26.82 -0.16
N GLU A 295 3.57 -25.91 -0.68
CA GLU A 295 3.62 -25.64 -2.10
C GLU A 295 4.55 -26.70 -2.68
N PRO A 296 4.10 -27.90 -3.05
CA PRO A 296 4.95 -28.72 -3.87
C PRO A 296 5.08 -27.94 -5.18
N ARG A 297 6.27 -27.35 -5.42
CA ARG A 297 6.63 -26.75 -6.70
C ARG A 297 6.78 -27.89 -7.70
N ASN A 298 5.65 -28.45 -8.09
CA ASN A 298 5.62 -29.55 -9.03
C ASN A 298 6.04 -29.02 -10.38
N ARG A 299 7.00 -29.71 -10.99
CA ARG A 299 7.37 -29.48 -12.37
C ARG A 299 6.41 -30.27 -13.25
N ARG A 300 5.74 -29.61 -14.19
CA ARG A 300 4.85 -30.26 -15.16
C ARG A 300 5.56 -30.38 -16.49
N ILE A 301 5.59 -31.60 -17.02
CA ILE A 301 6.20 -31.88 -18.31
C ILE A 301 5.10 -32.31 -19.29
N LEU A 302 4.85 -31.47 -20.28
CA LEU A 302 3.94 -31.74 -21.39
C LEU A 302 4.70 -32.53 -22.47
N LEU A 303 4.20 -33.72 -22.78
CA LEU A 303 4.73 -34.60 -23.82
C LEU A 303 3.74 -34.68 -24.97
N ILE A 304 4.07 -34.06 -26.10
CA ILE A 304 3.15 -33.84 -27.22
C ILE A 304 3.55 -34.75 -28.38
N ASP A 305 2.63 -35.59 -28.83
CA ASP A 305 2.83 -36.40 -30.04
C ASP A 305 2.96 -35.48 -31.28
N SER A 306 3.98 -35.72 -32.12
CA SER A 306 4.14 -35.07 -33.44
C SER A 306 4.16 -36.03 -34.61
N THR A 307 3.80 -37.29 -34.40
CA THR A 307 3.81 -38.32 -35.44
C THR A 307 2.77 -38.05 -36.54
N ILE A 308 2.84 -38.82 -37.62
CA ILE A 308 1.94 -38.67 -38.77
C ILE A 308 0.45 -38.82 -38.40
N LYS A 309 0.15 -39.50 -37.28
CA LYS A 309 -1.22 -39.62 -36.76
C LYS A 309 -1.82 -38.29 -36.33
N MET A 310 -0.97 -37.36 -35.93
CA MET A 310 -1.37 -36.02 -35.50
C MET A 310 -1.68 -35.09 -36.69
N TRP A 311 -1.39 -35.49 -37.93
CA TRP A 311 -1.61 -34.65 -39.10
C TRP A 311 -3.08 -34.18 -39.21
N GLY A 312 -3.25 -32.86 -39.34
CA GLY A 312 -4.53 -32.20 -39.50
C GLY A 312 -5.04 -31.64 -38.18
N VAL A 313 -6.30 -31.95 -37.86
CA VAL A 313 -7.00 -31.45 -36.67
C VAL A 313 -6.31 -31.83 -35.36
N PRO A 314 -5.89 -33.10 -35.12
CA PRO A 314 -5.34 -33.49 -33.83
C PRO A 314 -4.10 -32.68 -33.42
N ARG A 315 -3.23 -32.30 -34.38
CA ARG A 315 -2.07 -31.43 -34.11
C ARG A 315 -2.48 -30.05 -33.61
N VAL A 316 -3.48 -29.42 -34.22
CA VAL A 316 -3.92 -28.09 -33.79
C VAL A 316 -4.50 -28.14 -32.38
N PHE A 317 -5.23 -29.20 -32.06
CA PHE A 317 -5.75 -29.43 -30.72
C PHE A 317 -4.65 -29.76 -29.71
N ALA A 318 -3.66 -30.54 -30.10
CA ALA A 318 -2.57 -30.91 -29.21
C ALA A 318 -1.76 -29.69 -28.77
N ILE A 319 -1.43 -28.79 -29.72
CA ILE A 319 -0.75 -27.54 -29.38
C ILE A 319 -1.67 -26.58 -28.61
N ALA A 320 -2.96 -26.50 -28.96
CA ALA A 320 -3.91 -25.69 -28.20
C ALA A 320 -4.10 -26.20 -26.75
N ALA A 321 -4.09 -27.51 -26.55
CA ALA A 321 -4.13 -28.14 -25.24
C ALA A 321 -2.83 -27.84 -24.47
N ALA A 322 -1.67 -27.99 -25.11
CA ALA A 322 -0.39 -27.66 -24.50
C ALA A 322 -0.32 -26.19 -24.07
N LEU A 323 -0.82 -25.27 -24.91
CA LEU A 323 -0.94 -23.85 -24.58
C LEU A 323 -1.91 -23.60 -23.42
N ALA A 324 -3.01 -24.35 -23.34
CA ALA A 324 -3.93 -24.28 -22.21
C ALA A 324 -3.28 -24.79 -20.92
N PHE A 325 -2.54 -25.90 -20.96
CA PHE A 325 -1.81 -26.43 -19.80
C PHE A 325 -0.72 -25.49 -19.31
N SER A 326 0.09 -24.92 -20.22
CA SER A 326 1.18 -23.99 -19.84
C SER A 326 0.67 -22.73 -19.14
N ARG A 327 -0.60 -22.36 -19.37
CA ARG A 327 -1.25 -21.19 -18.78
C ARG A 327 -2.14 -21.53 -17.58
N ASN A 328 -2.36 -22.81 -17.29
CA ASN A 328 -3.11 -23.30 -16.13
C ASN A 328 -2.18 -23.68 -14.96
N SER A 329 -1.22 -22.81 -14.65
CA SER A 329 -0.36 -22.88 -13.47
C SER A 329 -1.03 -22.07 -12.36
N LYS A 330 -1.77 -22.76 -11.48
CA LYS A 330 -2.50 -22.10 -10.38
C LYS A 330 -1.63 -21.90 -9.14
N HIS A 331 -0.55 -22.66 -9.01
CA HIS A 331 0.29 -22.73 -7.83
C HIS A 331 1.77 -22.44 -8.14
N GLY A 332 2.06 -21.86 -9.30
CA GLY A 332 3.41 -21.50 -9.71
C GLY A 332 4.24 -22.70 -10.20
N GLU A 333 3.57 -23.77 -10.62
CA GLU A 333 4.21 -24.92 -11.26
C GLU A 333 4.98 -24.47 -12.51
N GLN A 334 6.23 -24.92 -12.65
CA GLN A 334 7.00 -24.73 -13.88
C GLN A 334 6.51 -25.73 -14.93
N VAL A 335 6.10 -25.25 -16.10
CA VAL A 335 5.59 -26.09 -17.18
C VAL A 335 6.57 -26.10 -18.35
N ASP A 336 7.18 -27.24 -18.61
CA ASP A 336 8.02 -27.47 -19.78
C ASP A 336 7.26 -28.29 -20.83
N ALA A 337 7.46 -27.99 -22.11
CA ALA A 337 6.82 -28.69 -23.21
C ALA A 337 7.83 -29.34 -24.14
N TYR A 338 7.58 -30.60 -24.49
CA TYR A 338 8.41 -31.40 -25.38
C TYR A 338 7.55 -32.05 -26.45
N VAL A 339 8.08 -32.09 -27.66
CA VAL A 339 7.51 -32.80 -28.79
C VAL A 339 8.19 -34.16 -28.92
N LEU A 340 7.37 -35.20 -29.08
CA LEU A 340 7.81 -36.58 -29.25
C LEU A 340 7.83 -36.95 -30.73
N MET A 341 8.98 -37.44 -31.20
CA MET A 341 9.18 -37.98 -32.55
C MET A 341 9.17 -39.51 -32.50
N GLU A 342 10.06 -40.21 -33.22
CA GLU A 342 10.13 -41.68 -33.18
C GLU A 342 10.86 -42.18 -31.93
N THR A 343 12.12 -41.77 -31.78
CA THR A 343 13.06 -42.18 -30.72
C THR A 343 13.58 -41.00 -29.89
N THR A 344 13.51 -39.80 -30.46
CA THR A 344 13.98 -38.55 -29.87
C THR A 344 12.81 -37.67 -29.44
N TYR A 345 13.10 -36.74 -28.55
CA TYR A 345 12.19 -35.69 -28.13
C TYR A 345 12.93 -34.36 -28.12
N GLU A 346 12.22 -33.26 -28.38
CA GLU A 346 12.80 -31.92 -28.42
C GLU A 346 11.95 -30.95 -27.59
N GLN A 347 12.60 -30.02 -26.90
CA GLN A 347 11.91 -28.98 -26.15
C GLN A 347 11.35 -27.92 -27.09
N ILE A 348 10.14 -27.46 -26.83
CA ILE A 348 9.49 -26.38 -27.57
C ILE A 348 9.13 -25.21 -26.64
N SER A 349 9.14 -23.99 -27.19
CA SER A 349 8.65 -22.80 -26.50
C SER A 349 7.16 -22.61 -26.75
N LEU A 350 6.39 -22.41 -25.67
CA LEU A 350 4.99 -21.97 -25.70
C LEU A 350 4.82 -20.59 -25.04
N GLU A 351 5.92 -19.86 -24.87
CA GLU A 351 5.94 -18.55 -24.18
C GLU A 351 5.67 -17.39 -25.14
N ASP A 352 6.05 -17.56 -26.40
CA ASP A 352 5.99 -16.56 -27.45
C ASP A 352 5.29 -17.11 -28.71
N LYS A 353 4.86 -16.19 -29.59
CA LYS A 353 4.10 -16.53 -30.80
C LYS A 353 4.91 -17.36 -31.78
N GLU A 354 6.20 -17.09 -31.93
CA GLU A 354 7.07 -17.79 -32.90
C GLU A 354 7.30 -19.24 -32.45
N GLY A 355 7.49 -19.47 -31.16
CA GLY A 355 7.59 -20.78 -30.54
C GLY A 355 6.33 -21.62 -30.77
N VAL A 356 5.14 -21.03 -30.60
CA VAL A 356 3.88 -21.73 -30.86
C VAL A 356 3.71 -22.06 -32.35
N ILE A 357 4.08 -21.16 -33.26
CA ILE A 357 4.06 -21.42 -34.71
C ILE A 357 5.06 -22.54 -35.05
N ASN A 358 6.27 -22.47 -34.51
CA ASN A 358 7.30 -23.49 -34.70
C ASN A 358 6.80 -24.87 -34.24
N ALA A 359 6.21 -24.95 -33.04
CA ALA A 359 5.62 -26.18 -32.51
C ALA A 359 4.52 -26.75 -33.43
N LEU A 360 3.67 -25.90 -34.03
CA LEU A 360 2.67 -26.32 -35.02
C LEU A 360 3.29 -26.85 -36.33
N THR A 361 4.48 -26.38 -36.70
CA THR A 361 5.17 -26.82 -37.92
C THR A 361 5.84 -28.18 -37.77
N GLN A 362 6.12 -28.60 -36.53
CA GLN A 362 6.73 -29.90 -36.26
C GLN A 362 5.74 -31.03 -36.59
N LEU A 363 6.16 -31.91 -37.50
CA LEU A 363 5.46 -33.14 -37.85
C LEU A 363 6.50 -34.17 -38.29
N HIS A 364 6.55 -35.30 -37.59
CA HIS A 364 7.47 -36.38 -37.86
C HIS A 364 6.77 -37.51 -38.64
N PRO A 365 7.42 -38.14 -39.63
CA PRO A 365 6.81 -39.17 -40.47
C PRO A 365 6.55 -40.51 -39.75
N ALA A 366 7.08 -40.69 -38.53
CA ALA A 366 6.92 -41.92 -37.75
C ALA A 366 5.44 -42.24 -37.47
N LEU A 367 5.15 -43.52 -37.22
CA LEU A 367 3.79 -43.99 -36.94
C LEU A 367 3.36 -43.74 -35.50
N HIS A 368 4.27 -43.88 -34.54
CA HIS A 368 3.99 -43.66 -33.12
C HIS A 368 5.22 -43.22 -32.32
N PRO A 369 5.04 -42.46 -31.22
CA PRO A 369 6.15 -41.89 -30.46
C PRO A 369 6.61 -42.77 -29.27
N GLY A 370 6.48 -44.08 -29.40
CA GLY A 370 6.64 -45.02 -28.25
C GLY A 370 8.02 -44.93 -27.59
N LYS A 371 9.08 -44.97 -28.39
CA LYS A 371 10.47 -44.89 -27.89
C LYS A 371 10.84 -43.51 -27.39
N ALA A 372 10.41 -42.46 -28.09
CA ALA A 372 10.56 -41.09 -27.63
C ALA A 372 9.92 -40.87 -26.24
N LEU A 373 8.71 -41.40 -26.03
CA LEU A 373 8.00 -41.33 -24.75
C LEU A 373 8.78 -42.06 -23.63
N GLU A 374 9.25 -43.28 -23.90
CA GLU A 374 10.04 -44.08 -22.94
C GLU A 374 11.32 -43.32 -22.54
N ASN A 375 12.03 -42.76 -23.51
CA ASN A 375 13.25 -41.99 -23.28
C ASN A 375 12.97 -40.69 -22.51
N ALA A 376 11.96 -39.92 -22.90
CA ALA A 376 11.59 -38.65 -22.25
C ALA A 376 11.23 -38.85 -20.78
N VAL A 377 10.38 -39.83 -20.46
CA VAL A 377 10.02 -40.12 -19.06
C VAL A 377 11.24 -40.55 -18.26
N ARG A 378 12.12 -41.39 -18.82
CA ARG A 378 13.32 -41.86 -18.11
C ARG A 378 14.32 -40.74 -17.83
N GLU A 379 14.55 -39.86 -18.80
CA GLU A 379 15.59 -38.83 -18.72
C GLU A 379 15.13 -37.57 -17.98
N LEU A 380 13.84 -37.23 -18.08
CA LEU A 380 13.28 -36.03 -17.44
C LEU A 380 12.77 -36.28 -16.01
N SER A 381 12.80 -37.53 -15.54
CA SER A 381 12.53 -37.88 -14.13
C SER A 381 13.71 -37.53 -13.23
N SER A 382 14.02 -36.24 -13.06
CA SER A 382 14.93 -35.76 -12.00
C SER A 382 14.20 -35.71 -10.66
N GLY A 383 14.91 -35.77 -9.52
CA GLY A 383 14.37 -35.99 -8.16
C GLY A 383 13.34 -34.98 -7.58
N GLU A 384 12.77 -34.10 -8.39
CA GLU A 384 11.56 -33.32 -8.06
C GLU A 384 10.29 -34.11 -8.40
N GLU A 385 9.18 -33.86 -7.68
CA GLU A 385 7.89 -34.43 -8.06
C GLU A 385 7.46 -33.87 -9.43
N THR A 386 7.67 -34.69 -10.46
CA THR A 386 7.41 -34.36 -11.86
C THR A 386 6.09 -34.97 -12.31
N GLU A 387 5.15 -34.13 -12.74
CA GLU A 387 3.87 -34.57 -13.30
C GLU A 387 3.99 -34.64 -14.83
N PHE A 388 3.87 -35.84 -15.39
CA PHE A 388 3.89 -36.04 -16.84
C PHE A 388 2.48 -35.99 -17.42
N ILE A 389 2.29 -35.16 -18.45
CA ILE A 389 1.02 -35.01 -19.17
C ILE A 389 1.26 -35.40 -20.64
N LEU A 390 0.65 -36.50 -21.07
CA LEU A 390 0.72 -36.95 -22.46
C LEU A 390 -0.41 -36.33 -23.30
N VAL A 391 -0.08 -35.78 -24.47
CA VAL A 391 -1.06 -35.28 -25.45
C VAL A 391 -0.88 -36.04 -26.76
N THR A 392 -1.88 -36.81 -27.17
CA THR A 392 -1.81 -37.67 -28.38
C THR A 392 -3.18 -37.87 -29.02
N GLU A 393 -3.26 -38.64 -30.10
CA GLU A 393 -4.49 -39.00 -30.78
C GLU A 393 -5.14 -40.25 -30.13
N ASP A 394 -6.48 -40.32 -30.07
CA ASP A 394 -7.18 -41.37 -29.31
C ASP A 394 -6.90 -42.80 -29.80
N ARG A 395 -6.74 -42.99 -31.12
CA ARG A 395 -6.39 -44.30 -31.69
C ARG A 395 -4.94 -44.67 -31.44
N GLN A 396 -4.07 -43.71 -31.12
CA GLN A 396 -2.68 -44.00 -30.78
C GLN A 396 -2.57 -44.88 -29.53
N LEU A 397 -3.37 -44.62 -28.50
CA LEU A 397 -3.45 -45.48 -27.31
C LEU A 397 -3.95 -46.90 -27.61
N LYS A 398 -4.59 -47.12 -28.77
CA LYS A 398 -5.05 -48.44 -29.23
C LYS A 398 -4.06 -49.11 -30.18
N HIS A 399 -3.02 -48.40 -30.64
CA HIS A 399 -2.00 -48.94 -31.52
C HIS A 399 -1.06 -49.87 -30.75
N ALA A 400 -0.99 -51.14 -31.13
CA ALA A 400 -0.24 -52.16 -30.39
C ALA A 400 1.24 -51.79 -30.14
N GLY A 401 1.91 -51.22 -31.15
CA GLY A 401 3.31 -50.78 -31.03
C GLY A 401 3.50 -49.61 -30.06
N PHE A 402 2.54 -48.68 -30.02
CA PHE A 402 2.61 -47.55 -29.07
C PHE A 402 2.27 -48.01 -27.66
N TYR A 403 1.21 -48.81 -27.53
CA TYR A 403 0.72 -49.29 -26.24
C TYR A 403 1.78 -50.15 -25.53
N ALA A 404 2.57 -50.93 -26.25
CA ALA A 404 3.66 -51.72 -25.68
C ALA A 404 4.73 -50.85 -24.99
N ASP A 405 5.11 -49.72 -25.59
CA ASP A 405 6.06 -48.78 -24.97
C ASP A 405 5.38 -47.91 -23.89
N PHE A 406 4.16 -47.42 -24.15
CA PHE A 406 3.35 -46.68 -23.16
C PHE A 406 3.14 -47.49 -21.88
N PHE A 407 2.86 -48.80 -21.98
CA PHE A 407 2.61 -49.67 -20.83
C PHE A 407 3.80 -49.73 -19.86
N LYS A 408 5.04 -49.54 -20.34
CA LYS A 408 6.23 -49.53 -19.48
C LYS A 408 6.33 -48.28 -18.60
N VAL A 409 5.75 -47.17 -19.07
CA VAL A 409 5.85 -45.86 -18.41
C VAL A 409 4.52 -45.34 -17.87
N LYS A 410 3.40 -46.02 -18.15
CA LYS A 410 2.03 -45.58 -17.78
C LYS A 410 1.84 -45.28 -16.29
N GLU A 411 2.64 -45.89 -15.42
CA GLU A 411 2.59 -45.65 -13.97
C GLU A 411 3.22 -44.30 -13.57
N ARG A 412 4.08 -43.74 -14.43
CA ARG A 412 4.70 -42.42 -14.28
C ARG A 412 3.92 -41.31 -14.96
N ILE A 413 3.03 -41.65 -15.89
CA ILE A 413 2.14 -40.68 -16.53
C ILE A 413 1.06 -40.28 -15.52
N SER A 414 0.92 -38.99 -15.26
CA SER A 414 -0.10 -38.45 -14.35
C SER A 414 -1.41 -38.18 -15.09
N PHE A 415 -1.32 -37.66 -16.31
CA PHE A 415 -2.50 -37.36 -17.13
C PHE A 415 -2.27 -37.70 -18.60
N ALA A 416 -3.36 -38.02 -19.30
CA ALA A 416 -3.37 -38.08 -20.76
C ALA A 416 -4.57 -37.30 -21.32
N LEU A 417 -4.30 -36.47 -22.32
CA LEU A 417 -5.31 -35.82 -23.14
C LEU A 417 -5.27 -36.44 -24.54
N THR A 418 -6.36 -37.11 -24.93
CA THR A 418 -6.52 -37.63 -26.28
C THR A 418 -7.48 -36.78 -27.10
N VAL A 419 -7.21 -36.73 -28.40
CA VAL A 419 -8.02 -36.00 -29.37
C VAL A 419 -8.29 -36.89 -30.59
N ASP A 420 -9.51 -36.87 -31.12
CA ASP A 420 -9.84 -37.45 -32.41
C ASP A 420 -9.99 -36.35 -33.49
N ARG A 421 -9.96 -36.77 -34.76
CA ARG A 421 -10.11 -35.91 -35.94
C ARG A 421 -11.45 -35.18 -36.00
N ASP A 422 -12.47 -35.73 -35.35
CA ASP A 422 -13.81 -35.14 -35.26
C ASP A 422 -13.93 -34.08 -34.16
N GLY A 423 -12.84 -33.76 -33.45
CA GLY A 423 -12.82 -32.78 -32.36
C GLY A 423 -13.30 -33.31 -31.01
N ASP A 424 -13.45 -34.63 -30.89
CA ASP A 424 -13.70 -35.31 -29.61
C ASP A 424 -12.42 -35.32 -28.78
N ILE A 425 -12.52 -34.86 -27.53
CA ILE A 425 -11.42 -34.75 -26.58
C ILE A 425 -11.78 -35.55 -25.34
N ARG A 426 -10.81 -36.32 -24.83
CA ARG A 426 -10.89 -37.01 -23.56
C ARG A 426 -9.69 -36.65 -22.70
N PHE A 427 -9.95 -36.23 -21.47
CA PHE A 427 -8.92 -35.97 -20.47
C PHE A 427 -9.03 -36.99 -19.34
N ALA A 428 -7.96 -37.73 -19.09
CA ALA A 428 -7.92 -38.80 -18.09
C ALA A 428 -6.75 -38.64 -17.13
N GLU A 429 -7.00 -38.95 -15.86
CA GLU A 429 -6.01 -39.07 -14.79
C GLU A 429 -5.53 -40.51 -14.72
N TYR A 430 -4.22 -40.71 -14.52
CA TYR A 430 -3.60 -42.01 -14.35
C TYR A 430 -3.10 -42.15 -12.92
N ASN A 431 -3.66 -43.10 -12.18
CA ASN A 431 -3.26 -43.45 -10.83
C ASN A 431 -2.73 -44.89 -10.83
N ASN A 432 -1.43 -45.08 -10.54
CA ASN A 432 -0.75 -46.37 -10.63
C ASN A 432 -1.03 -47.09 -11.96
N GLY A 433 -1.04 -46.34 -13.07
CA GLY A 433 -1.31 -46.87 -14.41
C GLY A 433 -2.77 -47.20 -14.72
N HIS A 434 -3.71 -46.93 -13.82
CA HIS A 434 -5.15 -47.04 -14.07
C HIS A 434 -5.72 -45.68 -14.49
N ALA A 435 -6.38 -45.66 -15.65
CA ALA A 435 -6.99 -44.46 -16.20
C ALA A 435 -8.38 -44.21 -15.61
N LYS A 436 -8.61 -42.99 -15.12
CA LYS A 436 -9.91 -42.46 -14.73
C LYS A 436 -10.21 -41.25 -15.63
N VAL A 437 -11.27 -41.34 -16.42
CA VAL A 437 -11.70 -40.20 -17.26
C VAL A 437 -12.21 -39.09 -16.35
N LEU A 438 -11.62 -37.90 -16.50
CA LEU A 438 -12.01 -36.70 -15.76
C LEU A 438 -13.01 -35.88 -16.56
N ASN A 439 -12.79 -35.72 -17.86
CA ASN A 439 -13.65 -34.92 -18.72
C ASN A 439 -13.68 -35.45 -20.16
N GLU A 440 -14.82 -35.28 -20.81
CA GLU A 440 -15.03 -35.54 -22.23
C GLU A 440 -15.76 -34.35 -22.85
N ALA A 441 -15.31 -33.90 -24.02
CA ALA A 441 -15.90 -32.78 -24.73
C ALA A 441 -15.78 -32.96 -26.24
N LYS A 442 -16.78 -32.48 -26.98
CA LYS A 442 -16.73 -32.39 -28.44
C LYS A 442 -16.71 -30.92 -28.85
N LEU A 443 -15.69 -30.53 -29.60
CA LEU A 443 -15.52 -29.15 -30.07
C LEU A 443 -15.75 -29.06 -31.58
N ASP A 444 -16.71 -28.23 -31.99
CA ASP A 444 -16.98 -27.96 -33.40
C ASP A 444 -15.88 -27.07 -34.00
N LEU A 445 -15.10 -27.67 -34.89
CA LEU A 445 -14.01 -27.02 -35.61
C LEU A 445 -14.48 -25.86 -36.47
N HIS A 446 -15.60 -26.05 -37.17
CA HIS A 446 -16.10 -25.05 -38.09
C HIS A 446 -16.52 -23.80 -37.33
N GLU A 447 -17.18 -23.98 -36.17
CA GLU A 447 -17.48 -22.88 -35.27
C GLU A 447 -16.19 -22.18 -34.80
N ILE A 448 -15.16 -22.91 -34.39
CA ILE A 448 -13.95 -22.33 -33.78
C ILE A 448 -13.09 -21.57 -34.79
N PHE A 449 -12.93 -22.08 -36.02
CA PHE A 449 -12.09 -21.45 -37.04
C PHE A 449 -12.83 -20.39 -37.87
N HIS A 450 -14.14 -20.52 -38.08
CA HIS A 450 -14.92 -19.62 -38.95
C HIS A 450 -15.87 -18.68 -38.22
N SER A 451 -16.01 -18.76 -36.89
CA SER A 451 -16.66 -17.68 -36.14
C SER A 451 -15.80 -16.42 -36.22
N SER A 452 -16.12 -15.53 -37.16
CA SER A 452 -15.95 -14.11 -36.88
C SER A 452 -16.74 -13.86 -35.61
N GLU A 453 -16.16 -13.27 -34.57
CA GLU A 453 -16.92 -12.83 -33.42
C GLU A 453 -18.08 -11.96 -33.93
N LYS A 454 -19.29 -12.53 -34.03
CA LYS A 454 -20.48 -11.71 -34.08
C LYS A 454 -20.40 -10.95 -32.78
N LYS A 455 -20.31 -9.61 -32.86
CA LYS A 455 -20.55 -8.69 -31.76
C LYS A 455 -21.98 -8.92 -31.23
N ALA A 456 -22.18 -10.01 -30.53
CA ALA A 456 -23.40 -10.43 -29.90
C ALA A 456 -22.99 -10.72 -28.47
N GLY A 457 -23.46 -9.86 -27.56
CA GLY A 457 -23.08 -9.90 -26.16
C GLY A 457 -23.32 -11.29 -25.56
N MET A 458 -22.23 -11.94 -25.16
CA MET A 458 -22.24 -12.86 -24.04
C MET A 458 -21.09 -12.48 -23.09
N PRO A 459 -21.30 -12.68 -21.78
CA PRO A 459 -20.47 -12.10 -20.72
C PRO A 459 -19.20 -12.95 -20.52
N GLY A 460 -18.24 -12.79 -21.42
CA GLY A 460 -16.87 -13.22 -21.21
C GLY A 460 -16.15 -12.22 -20.31
N THR A 461 -15.73 -12.71 -19.14
CA THR A 461 -14.67 -12.22 -18.26
C THR A 461 -13.96 -10.93 -18.70
N LYS A 462 -14.52 -9.78 -18.30
CA LYS A 462 -13.83 -8.49 -18.30
C LYS A 462 -12.77 -8.45 -17.19
N TYR A 463 -11.62 -9.05 -17.44
CA TYR A 463 -10.36 -8.53 -16.89
C TYR A 463 -9.48 -7.91 -17.98
N SER A 464 -10.01 -7.76 -19.21
CA SER A 464 -9.45 -6.82 -20.17
C SER A 464 -9.79 -5.40 -19.70
N LYS A 465 -8.74 -4.70 -19.26
CA LYS A 465 -8.64 -3.25 -19.09
C LYS A 465 -9.97 -2.58 -18.73
N LEU A 466 -10.12 -2.21 -17.46
CA LEU A 466 -10.82 -0.98 -17.08
C LEU A 466 -10.14 0.20 -17.80
N THR A 467 -10.33 0.26 -19.12
CA THR A 467 -10.32 1.51 -19.84
C THR A 467 -11.44 2.28 -19.19
N GLU A 468 -11.07 3.40 -18.61
CA GLU A 468 -11.92 4.42 -18.04
C GLU A 468 -12.97 4.84 -19.07
N ARG A 469 -13.99 4.00 -19.32
CA ARG A 469 -15.27 4.51 -19.77
C ARG A 469 -15.77 5.28 -18.56
N PRO A 470 -15.87 6.63 -18.62
CA PRO A 470 -16.44 7.38 -17.52
C PRO A 470 -17.81 6.75 -17.28
N LEU A 471 -17.97 6.17 -16.08
CA LEU A 471 -19.22 5.55 -15.69
C LEU A 471 -20.26 6.65 -15.81
N ASP A 472 -21.25 6.47 -16.68
CA ASP A 472 -22.35 7.41 -16.78
C ASP A 472 -23.18 7.26 -15.50
N LYS A 473 -22.81 8.04 -14.48
CA LYS A 473 -23.38 8.00 -13.12
C LYS A 473 -24.89 8.23 -13.13
N THR A 474 -25.44 8.73 -14.24
CA THR A 474 -26.88 8.93 -14.42
C THR A 474 -27.65 7.64 -14.70
N GLN A 475 -26.99 6.58 -15.21
CA GLN A 475 -27.65 5.32 -15.56
C GLN A 475 -28.01 4.46 -14.36
N PHE A 476 -27.34 4.68 -13.22
CA PHE A 476 -27.66 3.97 -11.98
C PHE A 476 -28.33 4.94 -11.02
N ALA A 477 -29.63 4.71 -10.77
CA ALA A 477 -30.39 5.42 -9.76
C ALA A 477 -29.72 5.40 -8.37
N PHE A 478 -28.84 4.43 -8.13
CA PHE A 478 -27.98 4.33 -6.95
C PHE A 478 -27.03 5.53 -6.79
N PHE A 479 -26.35 5.97 -7.85
CA PHE A 479 -25.39 7.10 -7.80
C PHE A 479 -26.06 8.47 -7.86
N ALA A 480 -27.35 8.53 -8.22
CA ALA A 480 -28.14 9.76 -8.22
C ALA A 480 -28.70 10.13 -6.84
N LYS A 481 -28.55 9.28 -5.81
CA LYS A 481 -29.08 9.56 -4.46
C LYS A 481 -28.07 10.35 -3.63
N PRO A 482 -28.45 11.52 -3.06
CA PRO A 482 -27.52 12.38 -2.31
C PRO A 482 -27.12 11.82 -0.94
N LYS A 483 -27.93 10.91 -0.37
CA LYS A 483 -27.62 10.19 0.88
C LYS A 483 -28.12 8.75 0.78
N LEU A 484 -27.25 7.80 1.09
CA LEU A 484 -27.56 6.38 1.23
C LEU A 484 -27.90 6.10 2.70
N PRO A 485 -29.16 5.86 3.08
CA PRO A 485 -29.45 5.40 4.43
C PRO A 485 -29.07 3.93 4.51
N LEU A 486 -27.89 3.62 5.05
CA LEU A 486 -27.58 2.28 5.52
C LEU A 486 -28.51 1.98 6.69
N LEU A 487 -29.59 1.24 6.42
CA LEU A 487 -30.57 0.85 7.44
C LEU A 487 -30.22 -0.53 7.99
N MET A 488 -30.14 -0.64 9.31
CA MET A 488 -29.89 -1.91 9.99
C MET A 488 -31.14 -2.80 9.98
N PRO A 489 -31.00 -4.12 9.71
CA PRO A 489 -32.12 -5.06 9.76
C PRO A 489 -32.74 -5.13 11.16
N LYS A 490 -34.07 -5.04 11.24
CA LYS A 490 -34.86 -5.02 12.49
C LYS A 490 -34.53 -6.18 13.45
N LYS A 491 -34.25 -7.39 12.93
CA LYS A 491 -33.89 -8.57 13.74
C LYS A 491 -32.61 -8.40 14.55
N ARG A 492 -31.67 -7.53 14.13
CA ARG A 492 -30.44 -7.25 14.87
C ARG A 492 -30.59 -6.09 15.86
N ALA A 493 -31.52 -5.16 15.62
CA ALA A 493 -31.69 -3.96 16.43
C ALA A 493 -32.54 -4.19 17.69
N ALA A 494 -33.45 -5.17 17.69
CA ALA A 494 -34.29 -5.51 18.84
C ALA A 494 -33.72 -6.74 19.57
N MET A 495 -32.78 -6.53 20.50
CA MET A 495 -32.35 -7.55 21.47
C MET A 495 -32.74 -7.12 22.89
N LYS A 496 -32.86 -8.09 23.81
CA LYS A 496 -33.46 -7.99 25.16
C LYS A 496 -32.85 -6.94 26.13
N GLU A 497 -31.81 -6.19 25.74
CA GLU A 497 -31.08 -5.25 26.60
C GLU A 497 -31.04 -3.85 25.98
N THR A 498 -32.18 -3.40 25.51
CA THR A 498 -32.30 -2.15 24.78
C THR A 498 -33.26 -1.23 25.52
N LEU A 499 -32.77 -0.08 25.99
CA LEU A 499 -33.62 0.97 26.54
C LEU A 499 -34.44 1.57 25.38
N MET A 500 -35.77 1.62 25.53
CA MET A 500 -36.69 2.08 24.48
C MET A 500 -37.43 3.35 24.92
N GLY A 501 -37.37 4.39 24.10
CA GLY A 501 -38.24 5.56 24.20
C GLY A 501 -39.17 5.63 22.99
N SER A 502 -40.47 5.85 23.23
CA SER A 502 -41.46 6.08 22.17
C SER A 502 -41.66 7.57 21.92
N ASP A 503 -41.65 7.95 20.66
CA ASP A 503 -42.11 9.26 20.19
C ASP A 503 -43.66 9.27 20.05
N ALA A 504 -44.26 10.46 20.07
CA ALA A 504 -45.70 10.66 19.90
C ALA A 504 -46.24 10.09 18.57
N ASP A 505 -45.39 10.02 17.54
CA ASP A 505 -45.73 9.48 16.21
C ASP A 505 -45.45 7.97 16.04
N GLY A 506 -45.12 7.25 17.13
CA GLY A 506 -44.84 5.81 17.09
C GLY A 506 -43.46 5.42 16.55
N SER A 507 -42.55 6.39 16.39
CA SER A 507 -41.14 6.13 16.11
C SER A 507 -40.40 5.76 17.40
N LEU A 508 -39.53 4.74 17.34
CA LEU A 508 -38.78 4.26 18.50
C LEU A 508 -37.32 4.69 18.40
N VAL A 509 -36.79 5.30 19.46
CA VAL A 509 -35.34 5.51 19.63
C VAL A 509 -34.84 4.49 20.64
N LEU A 510 -33.72 3.85 20.31
CA LEU A 510 -33.21 2.73 21.07
C LEU A 510 -31.69 2.75 21.19
N ILE A 511 -31.18 2.23 22.30
CA ILE A 511 -29.74 2.06 22.54
C ILE A 511 -29.44 0.56 22.52
N ASP A 512 -28.63 0.10 21.57
CA ASP A 512 -28.30 -1.33 21.45
C ASP A 512 -27.19 -1.75 22.45
N ARG A 513 -26.89 -3.06 22.49
CA ARG A 513 -25.82 -3.63 23.34
C ARG A 513 -24.43 -3.07 23.05
N ASN A 514 -24.21 -2.56 21.84
CA ASN A 514 -22.95 -1.94 21.42
C ASN A 514 -22.97 -0.43 21.69
N LYS A 515 -23.95 0.09 22.44
CA LYS A 515 -24.14 1.51 22.78
C LYS A 515 -24.41 2.39 21.56
N ARG A 516 -24.97 1.84 20.48
CA ARG A 516 -25.41 2.63 19.33
C ARG A 516 -26.79 3.19 19.56
N VAL A 517 -27.00 4.45 19.20
CA VAL A 517 -28.32 5.08 19.23
C VAL A 517 -28.97 4.91 17.86
N LEU A 518 -30.08 4.18 17.81
CA LEU A 518 -30.79 3.84 16.58
C LEU A 518 -32.23 4.38 16.61
N ARG A 519 -32.74 4.82 15.46
CA ARG A 519 -34.16 5.22 15.26
C ARG A 519 -34.87 4.25 14.34
N LEU A 520 -36.01 3.72 14.80
CA LEU A 520 -36.99 2.99 14.00
C LEU A 520 -38.16 3.91 13.68
N SER A 521 -38.23 4.38 12.44
CA SER A 521 -39.33 5.25 11.97
C SER A 521 -40.60 4.49 11.58
N SER A 522 -40.53 3.17 11.38
CA SER A 522 -41.68 2.34 11.00
C SER A 522 -41.43 0.87 11.32
N SER A 523 -42.50 0.12 11.56
CA SER A 523 -42.45 -1.33 11.76
C SER A 523 -41.89 -2.10 10.57
N ASN A 524 -41.95 -1.53 9.36
CA ASN A 524 -41.58 -2.18 8.09
C ASN A 524 -40.30 -1.60 7.45
N ARG A 525 -39.52 -0.80 8.19
CA ARG A 525 -38.22 -0.26 7.74
C ARG A 525 -37.11 -0.63 8.72
N GLY A 526 -35.88 -0.74 8.21
CA GLY A 526 -34.71 -0.97 9.06
C GLY A 526 -34.41 0.24 9.95
N ALA A 527 -33.66 0.02 11.03
CA ALA A 527 -33.27 1.07 11.96
C ALA A 527 -32.20 1.97 11.34
N ARG A 528 -32.32 3.28 11.53
CA ARG A 528 -31.30 4.26 11.13
C ARG A 528 -30.36 4.52 12.30
N GLU A 529 -29.07 4.44 12.08
CA GLU A 529 -28.08 4.84 13.08
C GLU A 529 -28.04 6.37 13.20
N LEU A 530 -28.19 6.86 14.44
CA LEU A 530 -28.11 8.27 14.80
C LEU A 530 -26.74 8.58 15.45
N MET A 531 -26.20 7.64 16.22
CA MET A 531 -24.90 7.74 16.86
C MET A 531 -24.26 6.36 16.98
N ASP A 532 -22.95 6.30 16.74
CA ASP A 532 -22.14 5.07 16.72
C ASP A 532 -21.78 4.55 18.13
N CYS A 533 -21.67 5.44 19.11
CA CYS A 533 -21.35 5.08 20.48
C CYS A 533 -21.84 6.16 21.45
N ILE A 534 -22.62 5.76 22.46
CA ILE A 534 -22.93 6.57 23.64
C ILE A 534 -22.10 6.11 24.83
N GLU A 535 -21.76 7.01 25.75
CA GLU A 535 -20.97 6.67 26.94
C GLU A 535 -21.65 5.61 27.81
N HIS A 536 -20.85 4.83 28.55
CA HIS A 536 -21.41 3.88 29.51
C HIS A 536 -22.09 4.61 30.67
N GLY A 537 -23.30 4.18 31.04
CA GLY A 537 -23.99 4.72 32.21
C GLY A 537 -25.43 4.26 32.30
N ARG A 538 -26.17 4.88 33.23
CA ARG A 538 -27.63 4.78 33.26
C ARG A 538 -28.21 5.79 32.28
N TYR A 539 -29.01 5.32 31.33
CA TYR A 539 -29.61 6.14 30.30
C TYR A 539 -31.03 6.55 30.69
N PHE A 540 -31.34 7.82 30.52
CA PHE A 540 -32.69 8.35 30.60
C PHE A 540 -33.04 9.04 29.28
N MET A 541 -34.16 8.67 28.68
CA MET A 541 -34.56 9.17 27.37
C MET A 541 -35.91 9.86 27.49
N LYS A 542 -36.03 11.06 26.90
CA LYS A 542 -37.31 11.76 26.78
C LYS A 542 -37.42 12.43 25.42
N THR A 543 -38.55 12.20 24.76
CA THR A 543 -38.92 12.93 23.55
C THR A 543 -39.61 14.23 23.95
N LEU A 544 -39.07 15.37 23.52
CA LEU A 544 -39.59 16.70 23.83
C LEU A 544 -40.65 17.14 22.81
N SER A 545 -40.45 16.77 21.54
CA SER A 545 -41.37 17.03 20.43
C SER A 545 -41.21 15.96 19.34
N SER A 546 -42.08 15.95 18.34
CA SER A 546 -42.01 15.01 17.20
C SER A 546 -40.70 15.09 16.40
N SER A 547 -39.92 16.17 16.58
CA SER A 547 -38.65 16.39 15.91
C SER A 547 -37.42 16.35 16.83
N LEU A 548 -37.59 16.25 18.16
CA LEU A 548 -36.48 16.34 19.12
C LEU A 548 -36.56 15.30 20.24
N CYS A 549 -35.50 14.50 20.36
CA CYS A 549 -35.29 13.55 21.45
C CYS A 549 -34.06 13.92 22.28
N CYS A 550 -34.16 13.81 23.61
CA CYS A 550 -33.05 14.01 24.53
C CYS A 550 -32.68 12.70 25.22
N ILE A 551 -31.37 12.41 25.30
CA ILE A 551 -30.82 11.31 26.08
C ILE A 551 -29.88 11.89 27.14
N ALA A 552 -30.16 11.64 28.40
CA ALA A 552 -29.25 11.89 29.51
C ALA A 552 -28.52 10.60 29.88
N VAL A 553 -27.21 10.70 30.07
CA VAL A 553 -26.32 9.61 30.50
C VAL A 553 -25.79 9.98 31.88
N LEU A 554 -26.12 9.18 32.88
CA LEU A 554 -25.52 9.27 34.21
C LEU A 554 -24.34 8.29 34.26
N GLY A 555 -23.13 8.84 34.24
CA GLY A 555 -21.88 8.09 34.35
C GLY A 555 -21.61 7.59 35.78
N GLU A 556 -20.56 6.79 35.95
CA GLU A 556 -20.19 6.20 37.25
C GLU A 556 -19.65 7.21 38.27
N ASN A 557 -19.21 8.39 37.82
CA ASN A 557 -18.67 9.46 38.67
C ASN A 557 -19.71 10.56 39.00
N ASP A 558 -21.01 10.26 38.92
CA ASP A 558 -22.11 11.24 39.04
C ASP A 558 -22.08 12.39 38.00
N GLU A 559 -21.30 12.22 36.93
CA GLU A 559 -21.30 13.13 35.78
C GLU A 559 -22.55 12.86 34.92
N VAL A 560 -23.29 13.92 34.60
CA VAL A 560 -24.46 13.87 33.72
C VAL A 560 -24.11 14.48 32.37
N LEU A 561 -24.17 13.65 31.32
CA LEU A 561 -24.04 14.10 29.93
C LEU A 561 -25.41 14.15 29.28
N MET A 562 -25.69 15.20 28.50
CA MET A 562 -26.95 15.33 27.78
C MET A 562 -26.71 15.40 26.27
N TYR A 563 -27.49 14.61 25.53
CA TYR A 563 -27.53 14.57 24.09
C TYR A 563 -28.87 15.08 23.59
N ARG A 564 -28.84 16.08 22.70
CA ARG A 564 -30.01 16.54 21.95
C ARG A 564 -29.93 15.97 20.54
N ILE A 565 -30.96 15.22 20.16
CA ILE A 565 -31.01 14.50 18.89
C ILE A 565 -32.18 15.01 18.08
N SER A 566 -31.86 15.65 16.95
CA SER A 566 -32.85 16.03 15.95
C SER A 566 -33.27 14.79 15.17
N LEU A 567 -34.54 14.41 15.29
CA LEU A 567 -35.09 13.22 14.67
C LEU A 567 -35.27 13.40 13.15
N GLU A 568 -35.40 14.63 12.65
CA GLU A 568 -35.60 14.91 11.22
C GLU A 568 -34.33 14.67 10.39
N ASP A 569 -33.23 15.32 10.75
CA ASP A 569 -31.96 15.24 10.03
C ASP A 569 -31.00 14.19 10.61
N GLY A 570 -31.24 13.75 11.84
CA GLY A 570 -30.41 12.79 12.57
C GLY A 570 -29.18 13.42 13.22
N LYS A 571 -29.13 14.75 13.36
CA LYS A 571 -28.01 15.41 14.03
C LYS A 571 -28.07 15.20 15.53
N VAL A 572 -26.93 14.85 16.10
CA VAL A 572 -26.73 14.70 17.54
C VAL A 572 -25.82 15.83 18.00
N VAL A 573 -26.26 16.57 19.02
CA VAL A 573 -25.47 17.61 19.67
C VAL A 573 -25.28 17.19 21.13
N ARG A 574 -24.01 17.07 21.52
CA ARG A 574 -23.64 16.92 22.93
C ARG A 574 -23.70 18.27 23.61
N CYS A 575 -24.43 18.35 24.71
CA CYS A 575 -24.47 19.52 25.58
C CYS A 575 -23.65 19.20 26.83
N ASP A 576 -22.48 19.83 26.97
CA ASP A 576 -21.73 19.77 28.22
C ASP A 576 -22.43 20.67 29.25
N LEU A 577 -23.03 20.03 30.25
CA LEU A 577 -23.74 20.70 31.34
C LEU A 577 -22.77 20.89 32.51
N SER A 578 -21.75 21.71 32.31
CA SER A 578 -20.86 22.12 33.37
C SER A 578 -21.50 23.27 34.17
N LEU A 579 -22.52 22.98 35.00
CA LEU A 579 -22.89 23.77 36.20
C LEU A 579 -24.09 23.13 36.96
N GLN A 580 -23.84 22.82 38.24
CA GLN A 580 -24.77 22.49 39.34
C GLN A 580 -25.74 21.31 39.16
N VAL A 581 -25.27 20.12 39.55
CA VAL A 581 -26.13 19.01 40.00
C VAL A 581 -26.68 19.34 41.39
N VAL A 582 -27.99 19.45 41.54
CA VAL A 582 -28.65 19.44 42.86
C VAL A 582 -29.04 17.98 43.15
N PRO A 583 -28.72 17.43 44.33
CA PRO A 583 -29.08 16.05 44.63
C PRO A 583 -30.57 15.95 44.97
N ILE A 584 -31.15 14.82 44.55
CA ILE A 584 -32.52 14.32 44.77
C ILE A 584 -33.50 14.70 43.65
N ASP A 585 -33.84 13.70 42.85
CA ASP A 585 -34.87 13.67 41.79
C ASP A 585 -34.68 14.68 40.66
N VAL A 586 -33.84 14.33 39.68
CA VAL A 586 -33.25 15.24 38.68
C VAL A 586 -34.32 15.84 37.75
N ALA A 587 -34.81 17.03 38.09
CA ALA A 587 -35.41 17.94 37.13
C ALA A 587 -34.29 18.78 36.49
N TYR A 588 -34.20 18.79 35.15
CA TYR A 588 -33.30 19.68 34.42
C TYR A 588 -34.06 20.85 33.79
N PHE A 589 -33.48 22.05 33.89
CA PHE A 589 -34.06 23.31 33.41
C PHE A 589 -33.22 23.85 32.24
N ALA A 590 -33.80 23.96 31.06
CA ALA A 590 -33.19 24.69 29.94
C ALA A 590 -34.28 25.32 29.06
N ASN A 591 -34.32 26.66 29.02
CA ASN A 591 -35.16 27.50 28.15
C ASN A 591 -36.66 27.12 28.13
N ASP A 592 -37.37 27.41 29.23
CA ASP A 592 -38.84 27.32 29.38
C ASP A 592 -39.52 25.96 29.17
N GLU A 593 -38.77 24.86 29.06
CA GLU A 593 -39.34 23.50 29.05
C GLU A 593 -38.80 22.64 30.22
N TYR A 594 -39.72 22.11 31.04
CA TYR A 594 -39.38 21.30 32.22
C TYR A 594 -39.09 19.84 31.82
N LEU A 595 -37.90 19.33 32.16
CA LEU A 595 -37.56 17.91 32.02
C LEU A 595 -37.47 17.24 33.39
N HIS A 596 -38.56 16.64 33.88
CA HIS A 596 -38.54 15.77 35.07
C HIS A 596 -37.97 14.40 34.72
N LEU A 597 -36.86 13.98 35.35
CA LEU A 597 -36.34 12.62 35.33
C LEU A 597 -36.66 11.97 36.69
N PHE A 598 -37.70 11.15 36.76
CA PHE A 598 -37.99 10.37 37.97
C PHE A 598 -37.15 9.09 37.99
N GLY A 599 -36.45 8.86 39.10
CA GLY A 599 -35.92 7.55 39.48
C GLY A 599 -36.92 6.84 40.38
N GLY A 600 -37.53 5.76 39.92
CA GLY A 600 -38.40 4.94 40.76
C GLY A 600 -39.05 3.80 40.01
N THR A 601 -38.59 2.58 40.26
CA THR A 601 -39.34 1.34 40.02
C THR A 601 -40.58 1.32 40.92
N GLU A 602 -41.79 1.18 40.36
CA GLU A 602 -42.91 0.55 41.06
C GLU A 602 -43.69 -0.38 40.11
N TYR A 603 -43.92 -1.59 40.62
CA TYR A 603 -44.73 -2.65 40.06
C TYR A 603 -46.19 -2.22 39.91
N TYR A 604 -46.84 -2.53 38.78
CA TYR A 604 -48.04 -3.38 38.67
C TYR A 604 -48.42 -3.61 37.20
#